data_AF-A0A423UBZ9-F1
#
_entry.id   AF-A0A423UBZ9-F1
#
_cell.length_a   1.000
_cell.length_b   1.000
_cell.length_c   1.000
_cell.angle_alpha   90.00
_cell.angle_beta   90.00
_cell.angle_gamma   90.00
#
_symmetry.space_group_name_H-M   'P 1'
#
loop_
_entity.id
_entity.type
_entity.pdbx_description
1 polymer ?
#
loop_
_entity_poly.entity_id
_entity_poly.type
_entity_poly.pdbx_seq_one_letter_code
_entity_poly.pdbx_strand_id
1 'polypeptide(L)' 'MANTPTTTMRLDPELKDEALQILEPLGLNLTSATNIFLKAVVREKGLPFDLHSGNGAETKRTEQLDK' A
#
# COMPACT_ATOMS: atom_id res chain seq x y z
N MET A 1 -10.42 -17.55 19.43
CA MET A 1 -10.38 -16.08 19.32
C MET A 1 -9.59 -15.70 18.06
N ALA A 2 -10.14 -14.86 17.18
CA ALA A 2 -9.35 -14.26 16.12
C ALA A 2 -8.35 -13.29 16.77
N ASN A 3 -7.05 -13.55 16.59
CA ASN A 3 -6.00 -12.66 17.08
C ASN A 3 -5.90 -11.50 16.08
N THR A 4 -6.56 -10.38 16.39
CA THR A 4 -6.48 -9.15 15.59
C THR A 4 -5.42 -8.25 16.22
N PRO A 5 -4.15 -8.32 15.79
CA PRO A 5 -3.10 -7.48 16.35
C PRO A 5 -3.44 -6.00 16.09
N THR A 6 -3.29 -5.17 17.11
CA THR A 6 -3.44 -3.72 16.97
C THR A 6 -2.12 -3.15 16.49
N THR A 7 -2.14 -2.46 15.35
CA THR A 7 -0.97 -1.78 14.78
C THR A 7 -1.15 -0.28 14.94
N THR A 8 -0.22 0.37 15.66
CA THR A 8 -0.16 1.83 15.76
C THR A 8 0.91 2.35 14.82
N MET A 9 0.53 3.26 13.93
CA MET A 9 1.43 3.90 12.97
C MET A 9 1.37 5.41 13.14
N ARG A 10 2.52 6.07 13.05
CA ARG A 10 2.60 7.54 13.02
C ARG A 10 2.45 7.97 11.57
N LEU A 11 1.49 8.86 11.31
CA LEU A 11 1.24 9.41 10.00
C LEU A 11 1.29 10.93 10.12
N ASP A 12 1.76 11.58 9.06
CA ASP A 12 1.68 13.02 8.96
C ASP A 12 0.19 13.45 8.96
N PRO A 13 -0.19 14.48 9.75
CA PRO A 13 -1.58 14.89 9.84
C PRO A 13 -2.13 15.41 8.50
N GLU A 14 -1.33 16.10 7.70
CA GLU A 14 -1.77 16.62 6.40
C GLU A 14 -2.04 15.46 5.44
N LEU A 15 -1.11 14.51 5.35
CA LEU A 15 -1.26 13.29 4.55
C LEU A 15 -2.49 12.47 4.97
N LYS A 16 -2.76 12.40 6.27
CA LYS A 16 -3.92 11.69 6.81
C LYS A 16 -5.23 12.33 6.34
N ASP A 17 -5.34 13.65 6.46
CA ASP A 17 -6.52 14.39 6.06
C ASP A 17 -6.76 14.27 4.55
N GLU A 18 -5.71 14.44 3.73
CA GLU A 18 -5.79 14.23 2.28
C GLU A 18 -6.26 12.81 1.92
N ALA A 19 -5.66 11.79 2.55
CA ALA A 19 -6.07 10.40 2.35
C ALA A 19 -7.52 10.18 2.73
N LEU A 20 -7.98 10.75 3.86
CA LEU A 20 -9.37 10.63 4.28
C LEU A 20 -10.33 11.28 3.27
N GLN A 21 -10.03 12.48 2.79
CA GLN A 21 -10.86 13.16 1.78
C GLN A 21 -11.03 12.34 0.49
N ILE A 22 -10.00 11.59 0.09
CA ILE A 22 -10.06 10.70 -1.09
C ILE A 22 -10.85 9.42 -0.78
N LEU A 23 -10.74 8.89 0.45
CA LEU A 23 -11.36 7.62 0.85
C LEU A 23 -12.83 7.75 1.29
N GLU A 24 -13.24 8.89 1.85
CA GLU A 24 -14.62 9.16 2.27
C GLU A 24 -15.68 8.92 1.18
N PRO A 25 -15.55 9.44 -0.06
CA PRO A 25 -16.53 9.18 -1.11
C PRO A 25 -16.57 7.71 -1.55
N LEU A 26 -15.53 6.93 -1.25
CA LEU A 26 -15.47 5.49 -1.51
C LEU A 26 -16.10 4.67 -0.36
N GLY A 27 -16.54 5.32 0.72
CA GLY A 27 -17.03 4.66 1.94
C GLY A 27 -15.94 3.90 2.70
N LEU A 28 -14.68 4.27 2.49
CA LEU A 28 -13.52 3.60 3.08
C LEU A 28 -12.96 4.45 4.22
N ASN A 29 -12.61 3.78 5.33
CA ASN A 29 -11.79 4.38 6.39
C ASN A 29 -10.33 3.97 6.21
N LEU A 30 -9.44 4.62 6.97
CA LEU A 30 -8.00 4.36 6.90
C LEU A 30 -7.67 2.88 7.13
N THR A 31 -8.32 2.23 8.10
CA THR A 31 -8.10 0.81 8.41
C THR A 31 -8.47 -0.11 7.25
N SER A 32 -9.62 0.12 6.61
CA SER A 32 -10.06 -0.64 5.43
C SER A 32 -9.12 -0.42 4.26
N ALA A 33 -8.71 0.83 4.00
CA ALA A 33 -7.75 1.16 2.96
C ALA A 33 -6.39 0.47 3.20
N THR A 34 -5.85 0.54 4.42
CA THR A 34 -4.62 -0.16 4.79
C THR A 34 -4.74 -1.67 4.61
N ASN A 35 -5.87 -2.27 5.01
CA ASN A 35 -6.09 -3.71 4.82
C ASN A 35 -6.16 -4.10 3.33
N ILE A 36 -6.80 -3.28 2.48
CA ILE A 36 -6.84 -3.50 1.03
C ILE A 36 -5.42 -3.41 0.46
N PHE A 37 -4.66 -2.39 0.84
CA PHE A 37 -3.27 -2.22 0.43
C PHE A 37 -2.41 -3.43 0.79
N LEU A 38 -2.45 -3.88 2.04
CA LEU A 38 -1.68 -5.03 2.50
C LEU A 38 -2.08 -6.32 1.77
N LYS A 39 -3.37 -6.52 1.48
CA LYS A 39 -3.83 -7.65 0.66
C LYS A 39 -3.29 -7.60 -0.77
N ALA A 40 -3.21 -6.40 -1.36
CA ALA A 40 -2.62 -6.21 -2.68
C ALA A 40 -1.11 -6.53 -2.68
N VAL A 41 -0.38 -6.04 -1.66
CA VAL A 41 1.04 -6.37 -1.46
C VAL A 41 1.29 -7.88 -1.39
N VAL A 42 0.47 -8.59 -0.61
CA VAL A 42 0.57 -10.05 -0.47
C VAL A 42 0.25 -10.76 -1.79
N ARG A 43 -0.78 -10.28 -2.52
CA ARG A 43 -1.19 -10.86 -3.80
C ARG A 43 -0.12 -10.72 -4.87
N GLU A 44 0.54 -9.56 -4.95
CA GLU A 44 1.56 -9.27 -5.96
C GLU A 44 2.97 -9.68 -5.53
N LYS A 45 3.14 -10.09 -4.27
CA LYS A 45 4.46 -10.37 -3.66
C LYS A 45 5.44 -9.19 -3.86
N GLY A 46 4.91 -7.97 -3.79
CA GLY A 46 5.58 -6.74 -4.16
C GLY A 46 4.75 -5.52 -3.82
N LEU A 47 5.17 -4.33 -4.27
CA LEU A 47 4.39 -3.12 -4.10
C LEU A 47 3.27 -3.07 -5.16
N PRO A 48 2.01 -2.79 -4.78
CA PRO A 48 0.86 -2.84 -5.68
C PRO A 48 0.68 -1.55 -6.49
N PHE A 49 1.76 -0.82 -6.68
CA PHE A 49 1.81 0.41 -7.47
C PHE A 49 3.08 0.41 -8.30
N ASP A 50 2.97 0.94 -9.51
CA ASP A 50 4.11 1.13 -10.37
C ASP A 50 5.03 2.18 -9.73
N LEU A 51 6.23 1.77 -9.35
CA LEU A 51 7.23 2.65 -8.77
C LEU A 51 7.82 3.55 -9.86
N HIS A 52 7.08 4.56 -10.27
CA HIS A 52 7.64 5.61 -11.12
C HIS A 52 8.43 6.57 -10.24
N SER A 53 9.73 6.30 -10.08
CA SER A 53 10.64 7.39 -9.70
C SER A 53 10.55 8.42 -10.80
N GLY A 54 10.22 9.67 -10.49
CA GLY A 54 10.16 10.78 -11.46
C GLY A 54 11.47 11.04 -12.23
N ASN A 55 12.50 10.21 -12.02
CA ASN A 55 13.62 10.01 -12.90
C ASN A 55 13.50 8.58 -13.47
N GLY A 56 13.20 8.45 -14.77
CA GLY A 56 12.89 7.20 -15.45
C GLY A 56 13.92 6.07 -15.31
N ALA A 57 13.93 5.40 -14.16
CA ALA A 57 14.66 4.17 -13.92
C ALA A 57 13.65 3.02 -13.84
N GLU A 58 13.34 2.46 -15.02
CA GLU A 58 12.67 1.17 -15.15
C GLU A 58 13.51 0.09 -14.44
N THR A 59 13.22 -0.18 -13.16
CA THR A 59 13.71 -1.41 -12.53
C THR A 59 12.77 -2.55 -12.92
N LYS A 60 12.92 -3.01 -14.16
CA LYS A 60 12.47 -4.35 -14.54
C LYS A 60 13.29 -5.33 -13.71
N ARG A 61 12.67 -5.91 -12.69
CA ARG A 61 13.24 -7.04 -11.96
C ARG A 61 13.39 -8.18 -12.96
N THR A 62 14.63 -8.46 -13.32
CA THR A 62 15.04 -9.50 -14.25
C THR A 62 14.40 -10.84 -13.91
N GLU A 63 13.75 -11.42 -14.91
CA GLU A 63 13.46 -12.84 -14.99
C GLU A 63 14.75 -13.66 -14.87
N GLN A 64 14.61 -14.82 -14.20
CA GLN A 64 15.36 -16.05 -14.44
C GLN A 64 16.88 -16.02 -14.21
N LEU A 65 17.32 -16.76 -13.17
CA LEU A 65 18.57 -17.53 -13.17
C LEU A 65 18.49 -18.55 -12.02
N ASP A 66 17.85 -19.69 -12.28
CA ASP A 66 18.34 -20.97 -11.75
C ASP A 66 18.61 -21.85 -12.97
N LYS A 67 19.77 -22.50 -12.93
CA LYS A 67 20.48 -23.12 -14.07
C LYS A 67 19.89 -24.45 -14.50
#